data_AF-A0A645IBV2-F1
#
_entry.id   AF-A0A645IBV2-F1
#
_cell.length_a   1.000
_cell.length_b   1.000
_cell.length_c   1.000
_cell.angle_alpha   90.00
_cell.angle_beta   90.00
_cell.angle_gamma   90.00
#
_symmetry.space_group_name_H-M   'P 1'
#
loop_
_entity.id
_entity.type
_entity.pdbx_description
1 polymer ?
#
loop_
_entity_poly.entity_id
_entity_poly.type
_entity_poly.pdbx_seq_one_letter_code
_entity_poly.pdbx_strand_id
1 'polypeptide(L)'
;MVTPRTESLSLEKGALSGKVLAVRNTDAFTTAAAVSLDEKPLAESRSILVLHLTDTIVEGCTFNNTRTLHKAGATGPLLQKRGRAVIELRSAGPFRVTPLSTDGDALAPLEGTLKNGRFSFPADTGCRPEGVFAYHLTR
;
A
#
# COMPACT_ATOMS: atom_id res chain seq x y z
N MET A 1 3.16 13.33 0.15
CA MET A 1 4.45 13.76 0.76
C MET A 1 5.59 13.18 -0.07
N VAL A 2 6.73 13.87 -0.23
CA VAL A 2 7.86 13.38 -1.02
C VAL A 2 9.19 13.67 -0.32
N THR A 3 10.00 12.62 -0.14
CA THR A 3 11.41 12.65 0.24
C THR A 3 12.21 11.75 -0.71
N PRO A 4 13.55 11.72 -0.67
CA PRO A 4 14.32 10.82 -1.53
C PRO A 4 13.96 9.33 -1.36
N ARG A 5 13.64 8.90 -0.13
CA ARG A 5 13.39 7.50 0.23
C ARG A 5 11.91 7.15 0.42
N THR A 6 11.02 8.13 0.40
CA THR A 6 9.59 7.94 0.64
C THR A 6 8.73 8.84 -0.22
N GLU A 7 7.71 8.27 -0.83
CA GLU A 7 6.68 9.02 -1.53
C GLU A 7 5.31 8.48 -1.14
N SER A 8 4.40 9.38 -0.76
CA SER A 8 3.03 9.02 -0.41
C SER A 8 2.01 9.88 -1.15
N LEU A 9 0.92 9.22 -1.53
CA LEU A 9 -0.20 9.76 -2.30
C LEU A 9 -1.50 9.39 -1.58
N SER A 10 -2.38 10.37 -1.36
CA SER A 10 -3.71 10.15 -0.80
C SER A 10 -4.77 10.70 -1.75
N LEU A 11 -5.80 9.91 -2.03
CA LEU A 11 -6.89 10.27 -2.94
C LEU A 11 -8.19 9.57 -2.53
N GLU A 12 -9.33 10.17 -2.87
CA GLU A 12 -10.64 9.54 -2.62
C GLU A 12 -10.93 8.39 -3.58
N LYS A 13 -10.63 8.56 -4.87
CA LYS A 13 -10.81 7.59 -5.95
C LYS A 13 -10.07 8.05 -7.22
N GLY A 14 -9.99 7.18 -8.22
CA GLY A 14 -9.43 7.51 -9.53
C GLY A 14 -7.91 7.31 -9.58
N ALA A 15 -7.18 8.37 -9.93
CA ALA A 15 -5.74 8.28 -10.17
C ALA A 15 -4.99 9.49 -9.62
N LEU A 16 -3.79 9.25 -9.09
CA LEU A 16 -2.88 10.28 -8.64
C LEU A 16 -1.44 9.85 -8.95
N SER A 17 -0.63 10.79 -9.45
CA SER A 17 0.77 10.54 -9.80
C SER A 17 1.70 11.38 -8.94
N GLY A 18 2.70 10.73 -8.37
CA GLY A 18 3.89 11.37 -7.83
C GLY A 18 5.05 11.34 -8.83
N LYS A 19 6.27 11.50 -8.30
CA LYS A 19 7.52 11.41 -9.05
C LYS A 19 7.82 9.96 -9.42
N VAL A 20 7.91 9.06 -8.44
CA VAL A 20 8.22 7.63 -8.61
C VAL A 20 6.97 6.78 -8.50
N LEU A 21 6.16 7.00 -7.47
CA LEU A 21 4.93 6.28 -7.21
C LEU A 21 3.76 6.88 -7.99
N ALA A 22 2.86 6.04 -8.49
CA ALA A 22 1.53 6.45 -8.91
C ALA A 22 0.50 5.40 -8.52
N VAL A 23 -0.74 5.86 -8.36
CA VAL A 23 -1.91 5.01 -8.11
C VAL A 23 -2.92 5.27 -9.22
N ARG A 24 -3.55 4.21 -9.73
CA ARG A 24 -4.60 4.25 -10.76
C ARG A 24 -5.81 3.43 -10.34
N ASN A 25 -6.95 3.73 -10.96
CA ASN A 25 -8.19 2.97 -10.85
C ASN A 25 -8.59 2.69 -9.39
N THR A 26 -8.31 3.64 -8.49
CA THR A 26 -8.65 3.53 -7.07
C THR A 26 -10.16 3.64 -6.91
N ASP A 27 -10.78 2.70 -6.20
CA ASP A 27 -12.24 2.65 -5.98
C ASP A 27 -12.67 3.08 -4.57
N ALA A 28 -11.73 3.30 -3.66
CA ALA A 28 -11.97 3.70 -2.27
C ALA A 28 -10.92 4.72 -1.80
N PHE A 29 -11.25 5.50 -0.76
CA PHE A 29 -10.28 6.41 -0.15
C PHE A 29 -9.02 5.63 0.24
N THR A 30 -7.89 6.07 -0.28
CA THR A 30 -6.64 5.33 -0.22
C THR A 30 -5.48 6.28 0.07
N THR A 31 -4.57 5.84 0.92
CA THR A 31 -3.21 6.33 1.04
C THR A 31 -2.26 5.24 0.60
N ALA A 32 -1.51 5.48 -0.47
CA ALA A 32 -0.41 4.63 -0.88
C ALA A 32 0.91 5.28 -0.49
N ALA A 33 1.86 4.50 0.04
CA ALA A 33 3.20 4.99 0.32
C ALA A 33 4.24 3.97 -0.14
N ALA A 34 5.23 4.42 -0.91
CA ALA A 34 6.41 3.64 -1.25
C ALA A 34 7.57 4.08 -0.36
N VAL A 35 8.25 3.13 0.28
CA VAL A 35 9.34 3.36 1.22
C VAL A 35 10.52 2.47 0.83
N SER A 36 11.67 3.08 0.58
CA SER A 36 12.93 2.35 0.35
C SER A 36 13.39 1.67 1.63
N LEU A 37 13.73 0.38 1.53
CA LEU A 37 14.27 -0.45 2.62
C LEU A 37 15.79 -0.69 2.48
N ASP A 38 16.40 -0.25 1.38
CA ASP A 38 17.83 -0.42 1.09
C ASP A 38 18.61 0.90 1.15
N GLU A 39 18.02 1.91 1.79
CA GLU A 39 18.56 3.27 1.97
C GLU A 39 18.81 4.08 0.70
N LYS A 40 18.47 3.55 -0.48
CA LYS A 40 18.63 4.25 -1.75
C LYS A 40 17.44 5.16 -2.05
N PRO A 41 17.62 6.18 -2.91
CA PRO A 41 16.49 6.91 -3.48
C PRO A 41 15.47 5.94 -4.10
N LEU A 42 14.17 6.23 -3.99
CA LEU A 42 13.11 5.32 -4.43
C LEU A 42 13.24 4.85 -5.88
N ALA A 43 13.70 5.72 -6.78
CA ALA A 43 13.90 5.39 -8.20
C ALA A 43 15.02 4.35 -8.44
N GLU A 44 15.96 4.23 -7.50
CA GLU A 44 17.13 3.36 -7.58
C GLU A 44 17.00 2.13 -6.67
N SER A 45 16.09 2.19 -5.69
CA SER A 45 15.88 1.14 -4.72
C SER A 45 15.49 -0.19 -5.38
N ARG A 46 15.99 -1.26 -4.77
CA ARG A 46 15.74 -2.66 -5.15
C ARG A 46 14.92 -3.40 -4.10
N SER A 47 14.62 -2.76 -2.98
CA SER A 47 13.84 -3.29 -1.87
C SER A 47 12.90 -2.19 -1.38
N ILE A 48 11.62 -2.29 -1.72
CA ILE A 48 10.63 -1.24 -1.46
C ILE A 48 9.44 -1.84 -0.70
N LEU A 49 9.05 -1.21 0.41
CA LEU A 49 7.77 -1.46 1.05
C LEU A 49 6.72 -0.53 0.44
N VAL A 50 5.66 -1.09 -0.11
CA VAL A 50 4.48 -0.35 -0.56
C VAL A 50 3.35 -0.58 0.43
N LEU A 51 2.91 0.47 1.11
CA LEU A 51 1.69 0.48 1.92
C LEU A 51 0.50 0.83 1.02
N HIS A 52 -0.61 0.10 1.15
CA HIS A 52 -1.90 0.36 0.52
C HIS A 52 -2.96 0.43 1.61
N LEU A 53 -3.13 1.62 2.18
CA LEU A 53 -3.98 1.84 3.35
C LEU A 53 -5.28 2.50 2.93
N THR A 54 -6.38 1.88 3.29
CA THR A 54 -7.73 2.45 3.23
C THR A 54 -8.16 2.82 4.65
N ASP A 55 -9.47 2.92 4.90
CA ASP A 55 -9.97 2.99 6.27
C ASP A 55 -9.57 1.72 7.05
N THR A 56 -8.93 1.92 8.20
CA THR A 56 -8.33 0.87 9.03
C THR A 56 -8.73 1.09 10.48
N ILE A 57 -9.29 0.07 11.12
CA ILE A 57 -9.86 0.15 12.46
C ILE A 57 -9.64 -1.16 13.21
N VAL A 58 -9.36 -1.11 14.50
CA VAL A 58 -9.36 -2.31 15.35
C VAL A 58 -10.81 -2.70 15.66
N GLU A 59 -11.15 -3.97 15.50
CA GLU A 59 -12.50 -4.46 15.81
C GLU A 59 -12.88 -4.16 17.27
N GLY A 60 -14.07 -3.57 17.45
CA GLY A 60 -14.57 -3.14 18.76
C GLY A 60 -14.20 -1.71 19.15
N CYS A 61 -13.39 -0.99 18.35
CA CYS A 61 -13.18 0.44 18.53
C CYS A 61 -14.47 1.22 18.25
N THR A 62 -14.86 2.07 19.19
CA THR A 62 -15.95 3.03 19.00
C THR A 62 -15.42 4.45 19.07
N PHE A 63 -15.95 5.31 18.20
CA PHE A 63 -15.61 6.72 18.13
C PHE A 63 -16.85 7.56 18.40
N ASN A 64 -16.66 8.72 19.02
CA ASN A 64 -17.73 9.71 19.14
C ASN A 64 -17.95 10.44 17.80
N ASN A 65 -18.90 11.38 17.78
CA ASN A 65 -19.23 12.18 16.60
C ASN A 65 -18.08 13.07 16.08
N THR A 66 -17.03 13.32 16.88
CA THR A 66 -15.83 14.05 16.46
C THR A 66 -14.67 13.12 16.06
N ARG A 67 -14.92 11.82 15.90
CA ARG A 67 -13.90 10.78 15.65
C ARG A 67 -12.84 10.66 16.75
N THR A 68 -13.15 11.11 17.96
CA THR A 68 -12.34 10.86 19.15
C THR A 68 -12.62 9.46 19.67
N LEU A 69 -11.57 8.72 20.02
CA LEU A 69 -11.69 7.36 20.56
C LEU A 69 -12.55 7.40 21.84
N HIS A 70 -13.70 6.74 21.82
CA HIS A 70 -14.69 6.80 22.88
C HIS A 70 -14.48 5.70 23.93
N LYS A 71 -14.00 4.53 23.51
CA LYS A 71 -13.63 3.42 24.40
C LYS A 71 -12.24 2.89 24.02
N ALA A 72 -11.27 3.08 24.90
CA ALA A 72 -9.97 2.43 24.80
C ALA A 72 -10.08 0.95 25.19
N GLY A 73 -9.26 0.08 24.60
CA GLY A 73 -9.17 -1.34 24.95
C GLY A 73 -9.84 -2.32 23.98
N ALA A 74 -10.04 -1.94 22.71
CA ALA A 74 -10.37 -2.90 21.67
C ALA A 74 -9.17 -3.85 21.42
N THR A 75 -9.41 -5.16 21.46
CA THR A 75 -8.38 -6.21 21.29
C THR A 75 -8.66 -7.13 20.11
N GLY A 76 -9.69 -6.82 19.30
CA GLY A 76 -10.01 -7.59 18.12
C GLY A 76 -8.99 -7.40 16.98
N PRO A 77 -9.11 -8.14 15.87
CA PRO A 77 -8.24 -8.01 14.71
C PRO A 77 -8.27 -6.60 14.11
N LEU A 78 -7.18 -6.25 13.42
CA LEU A 78 -7.13 -5.05 12.60
C LEU A 78 -7.98 -5.26 11.35
N LEU A 79 -9.01 -4.44 11.19
CA LEU A 79 -9.91 -4.45 10.04
C LEU A 79 -9.45 -3.41 9.03
N GLN A 80 -9.48 -3.79 7.76
CA GLN A 80 -9.27 -2.88 6.64
C GLN A 80 -10.49 -2.87 5.73
N LYS A 81 -10.97 -1.68 5.39
CA LYS A 81 -12.00 -1.52 4.36
C LYS A 81 -11.48 -2.04 3.03
N ARG A 82 -12.28 -2.85 2.33
CA ARG A 82 -11.89 -3.34 1.01
C ARG A 82 -11.71 -2.18 0.03
N GLY A 83 -10.61 -2.22 -0.71
CA GLY A 83 -10.28 -1.25 -1.74
C GLY A 83 -9.31 -1.85 -2.75
N ARG A 84 -9.45 -1.40 -3.99
CA ARG A 84 -8.63 -1.82 -5.13
C ARG A 84 -7.96 -0.63 -5.75
N ALA A 85 -6.75 -0.87 -6.24
CA ALA A 85 -5.98 0.07 -7.04
C ALA A 85 -5.01 -0.67 -7.95
N VAL A 86 -4.44 0.04 -8.91
CA VAL A 86 -3.20 -0.37 -9.58
C VAL A 86 -2.09 0.51 -9.05
N ILE A 87 -1.06 -0.10 -8.49
CA ILE A 87 0.14 0.59 -8.04
C ILE A 87 1.15 0.58 -9.17
N GLU A 88 1.75 1.74 -9.45
CA GLU A 88 2.82 1.90 -10.42
C GLU A 88 4.06 2.52 -9.77
N LEU A 89 5.23 2.00 -10.12
CA LEU A 89 6.53 2.57 -9.75
C LEU A 89 7.35 2.83 -11.02
N ARG A 90 7.97 4.00 -11.13
CA ARG A 90 9.07 4.18 -12.10
C ARG A 90 10.18 3.20 -11.75
N SER A 91 10.55 2.36 -12.71
CA SER A 91 11.56 1.33 -12.50
C SER A 91 12.27 0.99 -13.80
N ALA A 92 13.57 0.69 -13.71
CA ALA A 92 14.35 0.18 -14.81
C ALA A 92 14.14 -1.32 -15.06
N GLY A 93 13.59 -2.06 -14.09
CA GLY A 93 13.38 -3.51 -14.16
C GLY A 93 12.08 -3.95 -13.48
N PRO A 94 11.62 -5.19 -13.75
CA PRO A 94 10.46 -5.74 -13.06
C PRO A 94 10.78 -5.96 -11.57
N PHE A 95 9.75 -5.94 -10.73
CA PHE A 95 9.83 -6.36 -9.34
C PHE A 95 9.09 -7.68 -9.15
N ARG A 96 9.55 -8.49 -8.21
CA ARG A 96 8.71 -9.50 -7.56
C ARG A 96 7.85 -8.80 -6.52
N VAL A 97 6.54 -9.00 -6.57
CA VAL A 97 5.58 -8.42 -5.62
C VAL A 97 5.20 -9.47 -4.60
N THR A 98 5.53 -9.26 -3.33
CA THR A 98 5.20 -10.16 -2.24
C THR A 98 4.24 -9.45 -1.28
N PRO A 99 2.94 -9.76 -1.29
CA PRO A 99 2.03 -9.27 -0.25
C PRO A 99 2.49 -9.72 1.13
N LEU A 100 2.22 -8.91 2.14
CA LEU A 100 2.58 -9.21 3.53
C LEU A 100 1.33 -9.35 4.39
N SER A 101 1.38 -10.26 5.37
CA SER A 101 0.42 -10.30 6.47
C SER A 101 0.57 -9.05 7.37
N THR A 102 -0.34 -8.85 8.31
CA THR A 102 -0.24 -7.77 9.31
C THR A 102 1.01 -7.87 10.19
N ASP A 103 1.55 -9.07 10.37
CA ASP A 103 2.76 -9.33 11.15
C ASP A 103 4.03 -9.27 10.28
N GLY A 104 3.88 -9.06 8.97
CA GLY A 104 4.99 -8.93 8.02
C GLY A 104 5.42 -10.23 7.35
N ASP A 105 4.71 -11.34 7.57
CA ASP A 105 5.00 -12.61 6.91
C ASP A 105 4.72 -12.54 5.42
N ALA A 106 5.59 -13.17 4.63
CA ALA A 106 5.45 -13.24 3.18
C ALA A 106 4.29 -14.14 2.76
N LEU A 107 3.41 -13.60 1.91
CA LEU A 107 2.30 -14.33 1.30
C LEU A 107 2.63 -14.71 -0.15
N ALA A 108 1.77 -15.50 -0.78
CA ALA A 108 1.93 -15.90 -2.17
C ALA A 108 2.07 -14.67 -3.09
N PRO A 109 3.15 -14.59 -3.92
CA PRO A 109 3.44 -13.45 -4.77
C PRO A 109 2.33 -13.10 -5.76
N LEU A 110 2.34 -11.84 -6.22
CA LEU A 110 1.48 -11.33 -7.27
C LEU A 110 2.28 -11.09 -8.55
N GLU A 111 1.62 -11.27 -9.68
CA GLU A 111 2.15 -10.88 -10.97
C GLU A 111 2.13 -9.37 -11.15
N GLY A 112 3.15 -8.87 -11.84
CA GLY A 112 3.25 -7.47 -12.23
C GLY A 112 3.91 -7.33 -13.59
N THR A 113 3.75 -6.16 -14.20
CA THR A 113 4.21 -5.92 -15.57
C THR A 113 5.08 -4.69 -15.64
N LEU A 114 6.21 -4.77 -16.36
CA LEU A 114 7.03 -3.61 -16.70
C LEU A 114 6.68 -3.14 -18.11
N LYS A 115 6.22 -1.90 -18.25
CA LYS A 115 5.97 -1.27 -19.56
C LYS A 115 6.41 0.18 -19.53
N ASN A 116 7.17 0.60 -20.54
CA ASN A 116 7.60 1.99 -20.73
C ASN A 116 8.24 2.61 -19.46
N GLY A 117 9.11 1.86 -18.77
CA GLY A 117 9.79 2.32 -17.55
C GLY A 117 8.91 2.42 -16.30
N ARG A 118 7.72 1.82 -16.32
CA ARG A 118 6.83 1.70 -15.15
C ARG A 118 6.50 0.25 -14.87
N PHE A 119 6.80 -0.19 -13.65
CA PHE A 119 6.35 -1.47 -13.14
C PHE A 119 4.98 -1.29 -12.48
N SER A 120 4.01 -2.12 -12.83
CA SER A 120 2.63 -2.05 -12.33
C SER A 120 2.15 -3.39 -11.81
N PHE A 121 1.32 -3.37 -10.77
CA PHE A 121 0.63 -4.55 -10.25
C PHE A 121 -0.74 -4.18 -9.66
N PRO A 122 -1.72 -5.11 -9.67
CA PRO A 122 -2.99 -4.90 -9.01
C PRO A 122 -2.81 -5.03 -7.49
N ALA A 123 -3.28 -4.03 -6.74
CA ALA A 123 -3.36 -4.06 -5.29
C ALA A 123 -4.83 -4.19 -4.87
N ASP A 124 -5.16 -5.24 -4.14
CA ASP A 124 -6.49 -5.51 -3.60
C ASP A 124 -6.35 -5.86 -2.12
N THR A 125 -6.87 -4.99 -1.25
CA THR A 125 -6.73 -5.15 0.20
C THR A 125 -7.49 -6.37 0.73
N GLY A 126 -8.39 -6.95 -0.06
CA GLY A 126 -9.16 -8.15 0.26
C GLY A 126 -8.76 -9.39 -0.54
N CYS A 127 -7.61 -9.41 -1.22
CA CYS A 127 -7.18 -10.58 -2.02
C CYS A 127 -6.77 -11.81 -1.19
N ARG A 128 -6.75 -11.67 0.14
CA ARG A 128 -6.43 -12.71 1.12
C ARG A 128 -7.42 -12.64 2.30
N PRO A 129 -7.73 -13.77 2.96
CA PRO A 129 -8.66 -13.80 4.10
C PRO A 129 -8.31 -12.82 5.23
N GLU A 130 -7.01 -12.69 5.54
CA GLU A 130 -6.43 -11.84 6.58
C GLU A 130 -6.33 -10.36 6.17
N GLY A 131 -6.58 -10.04 4.90
CA GLY A 131 -6.38 -8.72 4.32
C GLY A 131 -4.91 -8.41 4.02
N VAL A 132 -4.67 -7.48 3.10
CA VAL A 132 -3.32 -7.07 2.68
C VAL A 132 -3.17 -5.55 2.78
N PHE A 133 -2.28 -5.14 3.69
CA PHE A 133 -1.97 -3.73 3.96
C PHE A 133 -0.70 -3.27 3.23
N ALA A 134 0.20 -4.21 2.94
CA ALA A 134 1.52 -3.91 2.43
C ALA A 134 2.03 -4.96 1.44
N TYR A 135 2.96 -4.52 0.59
CA TYR A 135 3.64 -5.33 -0.41
C TYR A 135 5.14 -5.06 -0.34
N HIS A 136 5.95 -6.10 -0.30
CA HIS A 136 7.40 -6.00 -0.46
C HIS A 136 7.77 -6.25 -1.91
N LEU A 137 8.38 -5.24 -2.53
CA LEU A 137 8.87 -5.27 -3.90
C LEU A 137 10.38 -5.47 -3.91
N THR A 138 10.84 -6.53 -4.58
CA THR A 138 12.27 -6.87 -4.70
C THR A 138 12.69 -7.09 -6.15
N ARG A 139 13.93 -6.73 -6.48
CA ARG A 139 14.55 -7.01 -7.79
C ARG A 139 16.07 -7.10 -7.71
#